data_AF-A0A974UQ24-F1
#
_entry.id   AF-A0A974UQ24-F1
#
_cell.length_a   1.000
_cell.length_b   1.000
_cell.length_c   1.000
_cell.angle_alpha   90.00
_cell.angle_beta   90.00
_cell.angle_gamma   90.00
#
_symmetry.space_group_name_H-M   'P 1'
#
loop_
_entity.id
_entity.type
_entity.pdbx_description
1 polymer ?
#
loop_
_entity_poly.entity_id
_entity_poly.type
_entity_poly.pdbx_seq_one_letter_code
_entity_poly.pdbx_strand_id
1 'polypeptide(L)' 'MTTATTRRARVWLAGGLGASPAPADRPTVRDDLMRQWCPGSDGRWHTPDGRHHADWTELHTHYNLVEVTR' A
#
# COMPACT_ATOMS: atom_id res chain seq x y z
N MET A 1 -21.16 23.34 -6.37
CA MET A 1 -21.31 21.86 -6.38
C MET A 1 -20.00 21.26 -6.83
N THR A 2 -19.22 20.67 -5.93
CA THR A 2 -18.02 19.89 -6.27
C THR A 2 -18.43 18.42 -6.31
N THR A 3 -18.39 17.81 -7.49
CA THR A 3 -18.56 16.37 -7.66
C THR A 3 -17.36 15.66 -7.03
N ALA A 4 -17.54 15.05 -5.86
CA ALA A 4 -16.56 14.13 -5.30
C ALA A 4 -16.57 12.85 -6.14
N THR A 5 -15.56 12.66 -6.99
CA THR A 5 -15.34 11.38 -7.66
C THR A 5 -14.89 10.37 -6.61
N THR A 6 -15.77 9.45 -6.22
CA THR A 6 -15.41 8.35 -5.33
C THR A 6 -14.38 7.46 -6.04
N ARG A 7 -13.10 7.63 -5.71
CA ARG A 7 -12.03 6.78 -6.25
C ARG A 7 -12.18 5.37 -5.66
N ARG A 8 -12.31 4.37 -6.52
CA ARG A 8 -12.35 2.97 -6.10
C ARG A 8 -10.99 2.56 -5.53
N ALA A 9 -10.99 1.87 -4.38
CA ALA A 9 -9.79 1.32 -3.80
C ALA A 9 -9.10 0.34 -4.77
N ARG A 10 -7.78 0.45 -4.89
CA ARG A 10 -6.94 -0.52 -5.62
C ARG A 10 -6.61 -1.72 -4.74
N VAL A 11 -6.37 -2.87 -5.36
CA VAL A 11 -5.97 -4.11 -4.71
C VAL A 11 -4.74 -4.66 -5.42
N TRP A 12 -3.79 -5.16 -4.64
CA TRP A 12 -2.57 -5.80 -5.12
C TRP A 12 -2.41 -7.16 -4.43
N LEU A 13 -2.24 -8.23 -5.21
CA LEU A 13 -2.15 -9.59 -4.69
C LEU A 13 -0.69 -10.03 -4.57
N ALA A 14 -0.37 -10.68 -3.45
CA ALA A 14 0.95 -11.22 -3.22
C ALA A 14 1.27 -12.35 -4.22
N GLY A 15 2.54 -12.49 -4.58
CA GLY A 15 3.00 -13.62 -5.40
C GLY A 15 2.55 -13.62 -6.86
N GLY A 16 2.12 -12.48 -7.40
CA GLY A 16 1.82 -12.33 -8.83
C GLY A 16 3.03 -12.66 -9.73
N LEU A 17 2.76 -13.25 -10.90
CA LEU A 17 3.77 -13.50 -11.94
C LEU A 17 4.20 -12.16 -12.57
N GLY A 18 5.14 -11.46 -11.94
CA GLY A 18 5.75 -10.24 -12.48
C GLY A 18 6.07 -9.19 -11.42
N ALA A 19 7.04 -8.33 -11.72
CA ALA A 19 7.33 -7.17 -10.89
C ALA A 19 6.13 -6.20 -10.94
N SER A 20 5.55 -5.93 -9.78
CA SER A 20 4.50 -4.93 -9.62
C SER A 20 5.17 -3.63 -9.17
N PRO A 21 5.38 -2.64 -10.07
CA PRO A 21 6.08 -1.41 -9.70
C PRO A 21 5.30 -0.65 -8.62
N ALA A 22 6.04 0.06 -7.77
CA ALA A 22 5.43 0.91 -6.76
C ALA A 22 4.47 1.93 -7.40
N PRO A 23 3.24 2.08 -6.88
CA PRO A 23 2.35 3.15 -7.33
C PRO A 23 3.03 4.52 -7.16
N ALA A 24 3.01 5.34 -8.20
CA ALA A 24 3.65 6.65 -8.19
C ALA A 24 3.08 7.61 -7.13
N ASP A 25 1.79 7.45 -6.80
CA ASP A 25 1.10 8.22 -5.76
C ASP A 25 1.34 7.68 -4.34
N ARG A 26 2.07 6.58 -4.21
CA ARG A 26 2.49 5.94 -2.94
C ARG A 26 1.37 5.94 -1.88
N PRO A 27 0.24 5.26 -2.13
CA PRO A 27 -0.92 5.31 -1.24
C PRO A 27 -0.61 4.70 0.14
N THR A 28 -1.44 5.04 1.12
CA THR A 28 -1.58 4.21 2.33
C THR A 28 -2.25 2.90 1.95
N VAL A 29 -1.70 1.78 2.39
CA VAL A 29 -2.25 0.45 2.14
C VAL A 29 -2.48 -0.30 3.43
N ARG A 30 -3.36 -1.29 3.40
CA ARG A 30 -3.57 -2.25 4.49
C ARG A 30 -3.27 -3.64 3.97
N ASP A 31 -2.52 -4.43 4.74
CA ASP A 31 -2.25 -5.83 4.42
C ASP A 31 -3.37 -6.78 4.87
N ASP A 32 -3.26 -8.05 4.50
CA ASP A 32 -4.15 -9.14 4.91
C ASP A 32 -4.06 -9.52 6.39
N LEU A 33 -3.01 -9.07 7.08
CA LEU A 33 -2.90 -9.12 8.55
C LEU A 33 -3.51 -7.87 9.22
N MET A 34 -4.24 -7.05 8.45
CA MET A 34 -4.91 -5.82 8.89
C MET A 34 -3.98 -4.72 9.39
N ARG A 35 -2.67 -4.80 9.14
CA ARG A 35 -1.73 -3.72 9.45
C ARG A 35 -1.81 -2.65 8.37
N GLN A 36 -1.87 -1.40 8.82
CA GLN A 36 -1.82 -0.25 7.93
C GLN A 36 -0.36 0.17 7.70
N TRP A 37 -0.05 0.52 6.46
CA TRP A 37 1.27 0.91 5.99
C TRP A 37 1.19 2.29 5.35
N CYS A 38 1.90 3.25 5.93
CA CYS A 38 1.96 4.63 5.45
C CYS A 38 3.28 4.87 4.70
N PRO A 39 3.27 5.57 3.56
CA PRO A 39 4.51 5.92 2.85
C PRO A 39 5.38 6.86 3.70
N GLY A 40 6.65 6.51 3.85
CA GLY A 40 7.70 7.36 4.43
C GLY A 40 8.41 8.21 3.39
N SER A 41 9.08 9.27 3.86
CA SER A 41 9.95 10.12 3.04
C SER A 41 11.24 9.40 2.58
N ASP A 42 11.56 8.26 3.19
CA ASP A 42 12.71 7.41 2.91
C ASP A 42 12.49 6.42 1.75
N GLY A 43 11.33 6.49 1.08
CA GLY A 43 10.97 5.56 0.01
C GLY A 43 10.36 4.24 0.51
N ARG A 44 10.28 4.01 1.83
CA ARG A 44 9.68 2.83 2.44
C ARG A 44 8.25 3.11 2.90
N TRP A 45 7.57 2.07 3.33
CA TRP A 45 6.30 2.13 4.04
C TRP A 45 6.52 1.69 5.48
N HIS A 46 5.77 2.31 6.40
CA HIS A 46 5.88 2.09 7.84
C HIS A 46 4.54 1.74 8.46
N THR A 47 4.56 0.86 9.44
CA THR A 47 3.41 0.71 10.35
C THR A 47 3.36 1.87 11.35
N PRO A 48 2.16 2.29 11.82
CA PRO A 48 2.01 3.40 12.77
C PRO A 48 2.77 3.22 14.09
N ASP A 49 3.06 1.98 14.49
CA ASP A 49 3.85 1.65 15.68
C ASP A 49 5.37 1.79 15.47
N GLY A 50 5.81 2.10 14.24
CA GLY A 50 7.21 2.27 13.88
C GLY A 50 8.05 0.99 13.97
N ARG A 51 7.43 -0.19 14.04
CA ARG A 51 8.15 -1.46 14.18
C ARG A 51 8.47 -2.12 12.86
N HIS A 52 7.65 -1.89 11.84
CA HIS A 52 7.81 -2.51 10.54
C HIS A 52 8.09 -1.47 9.46
N HIS A 53 9.06 -1.79 8.60
CA HIS A 53 9.54 -0.95 7.51
C HIS A 53 9.75 -1.83 6.30
N ALA A 54 9.08 -1.54 5.19
CA ALA A 54 9.20 -2.34 3.97
C ALA A 54 9.21 -1.45 2.74
N ASP A 55 10.01 -1.77 1.73
CA ASP A 55 9.80 -1.19 0.40
C ASP A 55 8.56 -1.82 -0.28
N TRP A 56 8.19 -1.29 -1.44
CA TRP A 56 7.02 -1.81 -2.16
C TRP A 56 7.19 -3.25 -2.63
N THR A 57 8.41 -3.63 -3.02
CA THR A 57 8.72 -4.99 -3.47
C THR A 57 8.50 -5.96 -2.31
N GLU A 58 9.05 -5.66 -1.13
CA GLU A 58 8.87 -6.45 0.08
C GLU A 58 7.37 -6.58 0.44
N LEU A 59 6.61 -5.47 0.42
CA LEU A 59 5.18 -5.52 0.71
C LEU A 59 4.41 -6.39 -0.30
N HIS A 60 4.64 -6.22 -1.59
CA HIS A 60 3.95 -6.96 -2.65
C HIS A 60 4.41 -8.42 -2.75
N THR A 61 5.60 -8.75 -2.25
CA THR A 61 6.06 -10.14 -2.15
C THR A 61 5.36 -10.86 -0.99
N HIS A 62 5.18 -10.19 0.14
CA HIS A 62 4.75 -10.86 1.37
C HIS A 62 3.25 -10.74 1.67
N TYR A 63 2.57 -9.73 1.15
CA TYR A 63 1.22 -9.39 1.58
C TYR A 63 0.27 -9.05 0.45
N ASN A 64 -0.99 -9.44 0.60
CA ASN A 64 -2.07 -8.88 -0.20
C ASN A 64 -2.38 -7.49 0.34
N LEU A 65 -2.38 -6.48 -0.52
CA LEU A 65 -2.54 -5.08 -0.14
C LEU A 65 -3.84 -4.52 -0.70
N VAL A 66 -4.54 -3.74 0.11
CA VAL A 66 -5.67 -2.91 -0.32
C VAL A 66 -5.38 -1.45 -0.04
N GLU A 67 -5.70 -0.58 -0.98
CA GLU A 67 -5.62 0.87 -0.76
C GLU A 67 -6.62 1.30 0.31
N VAL A 68 -6.15 2.11 1.26
CA VAL A 68 -7.02 2.76 2.24
C VAL A 68 -7.55 4.05 1.61
N THR A 69 -8.81 4.04 1.18
CA THR A 69 -9.53 5.24 0.73
C THR A 69 -10.03 6.03 1.95
N ARG A 70 -9.80 7.35 1.95
CA ARG A 70 -10.37 8.28 2.94
C ARG A 70 -11.77 8.72 2.57
#